data_AF-A0A928DH93-F1
#
_entry.id   AF-A0A928DH93-F1
#
_cell.length_a   1.000
_cell.length_b   1.000
_cell.length_c   1.000
_cell.angle_alpha   90.00
_cell.angle_beta   90.00
_cell.angle_gamma   90.00
#
_symmetry.space_group_name_H-M   'P 1'
#
loop_
_entity.id
_entity.type
_entity.pdbx_description
1 polymer ?
#
loop_
_entity_poly.entity_id
_entity_poly.type
_entity_poly.pdbx_seq_one_letter_code
_entity_poly.pdbx_strand_id
1 'polypeptide(L)'
;MNNPGDAFRVQNYYQTFSQYCLPARFVTLQPDEIAALAAGETEGPVVKGVIRRISEAMSNFFGKRFISVDFCAPTDCPRYLSSKHGSVASAESGWYSLVTSPKIREMAAAGLVECICVRAFRTFDVPREFRLFVKDGKLAAMSQRFLIRHFRRLEKKTDEYWKIAEKFFQSIESLLPEKDIVIDIYVTSRKKVIMIDLNPWGEPTDPLMMASWNRDLSSPLGCLIVPPPHTITGNVNVSF
;
A
#
# COMPACT_ATOMS: atom_id res chain seq x y z
N MET A 1 9.77 24.05 6.17
CA MET A 1 9.31 23.26 7.34
C MET A 1 8.63 22.03 6.76
N ASN A 2 9.12 20.83 7.05
CA ASN A 2 8.53 19.59 6.54
C ASN A 2 7.11 19.47 7.09
N ASN A 3 6.12 19.27 6.20
CA ASN A 3 4.76 18.97 6.61
C ASN A 3 4.80 17.59 7.30
N PRO A 4 4.21 17.38 8.49
CA PRO A 4 4.22 16.06 9.16
C PRO A 4 3.79 14.92 8.23
N GLY A 5 2.84 15.19 7.32
CA GLY A 5 2.40 14.25 6.30
C GLY A 5 3.51 13.81 5.33
N ASP A 6 4.55 14.61 5.12
CA ASP A 6 5.62 14.29 4.17
C ASP A 6 6.41 13.04 4.57
N ALA A 7 6.42 12.66 5.86
CA ALA A 7 7.10 11.45 6.32
C ALA A 7 6.51 10.16 5.70
N PHE A 8 5.23 10.21 5.28
CA PHE A 8 4.53 9.08 4.66
C PHE A 8 4.66 9.07 3.14
N ARG A 9 5.36 10.04 2.54
CA ARG A 9 5.67 9.99 1.11
C ARG A 9 6.66 8.86 0.84
N VAL A 10 6.37 8.06 -0.17
CA VAL A 10 7.20 6.90 -0.52
C VAL A 10 8.66 7.27 -0.75
N GLN A 11 8.96 8.39 -1.42
CA GLN A 11 10.34 8.81 -1.67
C GLN A 11 11.10 9.20 -0.39
N ASN A 12 10.38 9.59 0.66
CA ASN A 12 10.97 10.03 1.93
C ASN A 12 11.27 8.82 2.83
N TYR A 13 10.31 7.92 3.04
CA TYR A 13 10.55 6.74 3.88
C TYR A 13 11.38 5.66 3.18
N TYR A 14 11.39 5.61 1.83
CA TYR A 14 12.05 4.53 1.10
C TYR A 14 13.56 4.46 1.36
N GLN A 15 14.24 5.60 1.51
CA GLN A 15 15.69 5.61 1.76
C GLN A 15 16.03 4.85 3.05
N THR A 16 15.29 5.14 4.12
CA THR A 16 15.43 4.51 5.44
C THR A 16 15.10 3.02 5.41
N PHE A 17 14.07 2.63 4.66
CA PHE A 17 13.53 1.26 4.69
C PHE A 17 13.83 0.43 3.43
N SER A 18 14.75 0.88 2.58
CA SER A 18 15.05 0.29 1.27
C SER A 18 15.36 -1.21 1.32
N GLN A 19 16.00 -1.69 2.40
CA GLN A 19 16.30 -3.11 2.61
C GLN A 19 15.05 -4.00 2.83
N TYR A 20 13.93 -3.41 3.24
CA TYR A 20 12.65 -4.08 3.47
C TYR A 20 11.63 -3.82 2.35
N CYS A 21 11.84 -2.82 1.51
CA CYS A 21 10.94 -2.49 0.40
C CYS A 21 11.30 -3.25 -0.88
N LEU A 22 10.35 -3.33 -1.82
CA LEU A 22 10.69 -3.72 -3.19
C LEU A 22 11.59 -2.63 -3.83
N PRO A 23 12.57 -2.99 -4.67
CA PRO A 23 13.34 -2.03 -5.45
C PRO A 23 12.44 -1.02 -6.19
N ALA A 24 12.74 0.27 -6.00
CA ALA A 24 11.95 1.38 -6.52
C ALA A 24 12.84 2.42 -7.22
N ARG A 25 12.27 3.12 -8.19
CA ARG A 25 12.84 4.32 -8.82
C ARG A 25 11.81 5.42 -8.78
N PHE A 26 12.27 6.65 -8.59
CA PHE A 26 11.42 7.82 -8.49
C PHE A 26 11.65 8.74 -9.69
N VAL A 27 10.57 9.24 -10.27
CA VAL A 27 10.57 10.25 -11.33
C VAL A 27 9.89 11.49 -10.77
N THR A 28 10.69 12.50 -10.39
CA THR A 28 10.16 13.79 -9.95
C THR A 28 9.40 14.46 -11.08
N LEU A 29 8.21 14.98 -10.80
CA LEU A 29 7.36 15.65 -11.78
C LEU A 29 7.62 17.16 -11.80
N GLN A 30 7.56 17.71 -13.00
CA GLN A 30 7.56 19.15 -13.25
C GLN A 30 6.15 19.72 -13.06
N PRO A 31 5.99 21.03 -12.78
CA PRO A 31 4.67 21.62 -12.54
C PRO A 31 3.65 21.41 -13.66
N ASP A 32 4.10 21.47 -14.92
CA ASP A 32 3.26 21.20 -16.10
C ASP A 32 2.85 19.73 -16.22
N GLU A 33 3.73 18.79 -15.85
CA GLU A 33 3.42 17.37 -15.80
C GLU A 33 2.43 17.04 -14.66
N ILE A 34 2.52 17.72 -13.51
CA ILE A 34 1.53 17.61 -12.42
C ILE A 34 0.17 18.15 -12.89
N ALA A 35 0.16 19.29 -13.59
CA ALA A 35 -1.07 19.85 -14.17
C ALA A 35 -1.70 18.88 -15.19
N ALA A 36 -0.89 18.31 -16.09
CA ALA A 36 -1.33 17.30 -17.05
C ALA A 36 -1.89 16.04 -16.35
N LEU A 37 -1.26 15.60 -15.27
CA LEU A 37 -1.75 14.48 -14.44
C LEU A 37 -3.12 14.80 -13.85
N ALA A 38 -3.29 15.97 -13.22
CA ALA A 38 -4.55 16.41 -12.63
C ALA A 38 -5.67 16.54 -13.68
N ALA A 39 -5.35 17.10 -14.85
CA ALA A 39 -6.25 17.24 -15.98
C ALA A 39 -6.63 15.90 -16.63
N GLY A 40 -5.85 14.83 -16.38
CA GLY A 40 -6.08 13.51 -16.95
C GLY A 40 -5.60 13.39 -18.40
N GLU A 41 -4.61 14.18 -18.80
CA GLU A 41 -4.12 14.25 -20.18
C GLU A 41 -3.36 12.98 -20.57
N THR A 42 -3.66 12.45 -21.75
CA THR A 42 -3.01 11.23 -22.28
C THR A 42 -2.04 11.50 -23.42
N GLU A 43 -2.03 12.72 -23.95
CA GLU A 43 -1.27 13.11 -25.14
C GLU A 43 -0.70 14.53 -24.99
N GLY A 44 0.13 14.95 -25.94
CA GLY A 44 0.78 16.27 -25.92
C GLY A 44 2.27 16.23 -25.58
N PRO A 45 2.99 17.34 -25.77
CA PRO A 45 4.44 17.40 -25.58
C PRO A 45 4.87 17.14 -24.14
N VAL A 46 4.12 17.66 -23.15
CA VAL A 46 4.36 17.44 -21.71
C VAL A 46 4.23 15.95 -21.38
N VAL A 47 3.12 15.33 -21.79
CA VAL A 47 2.87 13.90 -21.58
C VAL A 47 3.93 13.02 -22.25
N LYS A 48 4.35 13.35 -23.48
CA LYS A 48 5.46 12.65 -24.15
C LYS A 48 6.78 12.77 -23.37
N GLY A 49 7.04 13.94 -22.79
CA GLY A 49 8.20 14.20 -21.94
C GLY A 49 8.25 13.31 -20.70
N VAL A 50 7.17 13.28 -19.91
CA VAL A 50 7.09 12.46 -18.70
C VAL A 50 7.12 10.96 -19.02
N ILE A 51 6.45 10.51 -20.10
CA ILE A 51 6.46 9.10 -20.54
C ILE A 51 7.89 8.65 -20.85
N ARG A 52 8.71 9.48 -21.51
CA ARG A 52 10.13 9.14 -21.75
C ARG A 52 10.89 8.91 -20.44
N ARG A 53 10.71 9.79 -19.45
CA ARG A 53 11.40 9.68 -18.15
C ARG A 53 10.90 8.48 -17.33
N ILE A 54 9.60 8.17 -17.40
CA ILE A 54 9.04 6.93 -16.85
C ILE A 54 9.69 5.71 -17.52
N SER A 55 9.86 5.72 -18.85
CA SER A 55 10.50 4.63 -19.60
C SER A 55 11.94 4.39 -19.16
N GLU A 56 12.72 5.47 -18.99
CA GLU A 56 14.08 5.42 -18.46
C GLU A 56 14.11 4.81 -17.05
N ALA A 57 13.22 5.23 -16.14
CA ALA A 57 13.10 4.64 -14.81
C ALA A 57 12.73 3.15 -14.86
N MET A 58 11.76 2.78 -15.73
CA MET A 58 11.32 1.40 -15.91
C MET A 58 12.45 0.49 -16.40
N SER A 59 13.36 0.97 -17.25
CA SER A 59 14.45 0.17 -17.85
C SER A 59 15.35 -0.53 -16.82
N ASN A 60 15.38 -0.05 -15.57
CA ASN A 60 16.12 -0.63 -14.45
C ASN A 60 15.50 -1.93 -13.89
N PHE A 61 14.30 -2.31 -14.33
CA PHE A 61 13.59 -3.49 -13.86
C PHE A 61 13.32 -4.46 -15.01
N PHE A 62 13.48 -5.76 -14.76
CA PHE A 62 13.04 -6.80 -15.68
C PHE A 62 11.54 -7.07 -15.52
N GLY A 63 10.83 -7.32 -16.62
CA GLY A 63 9.43 -7.74 -16.59
C GLY A 63 8.43 -6.61 -16.35
N LYS A 64 7.29 -6.91 -15.73
CA LYS A 64 6.21 -5.93 -15.48
C LYS A 64 6.57 -5.01 -14.32
N ARG A 65 6.04 -3.79 -14.31
CA ARG A 65 6.23 -2.79 -13.25
C ARG A 65 4.89 -2.46 -12.59
N PHE A 66 4.96 -1.87 -11.42
CA PHE A 66 3.86 -1.22 -10.74
C PHE A 66 4.20 0.27 -10.60
N ILE A 67 3.21 1.14 -10.80
CA ILE A 67 3.41 2.58 -10.74
C ILE A 67 2.42 3.18 -9.74
N SER A 68 2.92 4.05 -8.87
CA SER A 68 2.15 4.85 -7.91
C SER A 68 2.68 6.28 -7.86
N VAL A 69 2.01 7.14 -7.09
CA VAL A 69 2.54 8.45 -6.69
C VAL A 69 2.91 8.42 -5.20
N ASP A 70 3.33 9.57 -4.68
CA ASP A 70 3.80 9.85 -3.31
C ASP A 70 3.13 9.03 -2.19
N PHE A 71 1.80 9.13 -2.10
CA PHE A 71 1.02 8.54 -1.02
C PHE A 71 0.13 7.39 -1.46
N CYS A 72 -0.06 7.23 -2.78
CA CYS A 72 -1.17 6.40 -3.25
C CYS A 72 -0.85 5.67 -4.54
N ALA A 73 -1.27 4.40 -4.57
CA ALA A 73 -1.34 3.59 -5.77
C ALA A 73 -2.67 3.82 -6.52
N PRO A 74 -2.72 3.71 -7.86
CA PRO A 74 -3.93 3.90 -8.68
C PRO A 74 -4.89 2.70 -8.59
N THR A 75 -5.31 2.32 -7.38
CA THR A 75 -6.09 1.10 -7.14
C THR A 75 -7.53 1.15 -7.68
N ASP A 76 -8.00 2.35 -7.99
CA ASP A 76 -9.31 2.68 -8.56
C ASP A 76 -9.27 2.85 -10.09
N CYS A 77 -8.09 2.76 -10.73
CA CYS A 77 -8.01 2.87 -12.19
C CYS A 77 -8.49 1.59 -12.90
N PRO A 78 -8.99 1.67 -14.14
CA PRO A 78 -9.44 0.50 -14.91
C PRO A 78 -8.40 -0.61 -15.03
N ARG A 79 -7.10 -0.26 -15.12
CA ARG A 79 -6.03 -1.26 -15.19
C ARG A 79 -5.89 -2.05 -13.89
N TYR A 80 -6.08 -1.42 -12.74
CA TYR A 80 -6.00 -2.11 -11.44
C TYR A 80 -7.20 -3.03 -11.22
N LEU A 81 -8.38 -2.57 -11.62
CA LEU A 81 -9.63 -3.33 -11.51
C LEU A 81 -9.74 -4.47 -12.54
N SER A 82 -8.98 -4.42 -13.62
CA SER A 82 -8.90 -5.50 -14.62
C SER A 82 -8.09 -6.71 -14.12
N SER A 83 -8.08 -7.79 -14.90
CA SER A 83 -7.23 -8.96 -14.70
C SER A 83 -5.72 -8.68 -14.68
N LYS A 84 -5.29 -7.46 -15.04
CA LYS A 84 -3.90 -7.03 -14.95
C LYS A 84 -3.49 -6.67 -13.53
N HIS A 85 -4.44 -6.37 -12.63
CA HIS A 85 -4.18 -6.01 -11.24
C HIS A 85 -3.09 -4.94 -11.07
N GLY A 86 -3.12 -3.92 -11.93
CA GLY A 86 -2.17 -2.79 -11.87
C GLY A 86 -0.83 -3.06 -12.55
N SER A 87 -0.63 -4.23 -13.16
CA SER A 87 0.56 -4.54 -13.94
C SER A 87 0.72 -3.61 -15.15
N VAL A 88 1.85 -2.92 -15.20
CA VAL A 88 2.27 -2.00 -16.26
C VAL A 88 3.38 -2.64 -17.10
N ALA A 89 3.24 -2.63 -18.43
CA ALA A 89 4.22 -3.20 -19.35
C ALA A 89 5.02 -2.14 -20.11
N SER A 90 4.47 -0.93 -20.27
CA SER A 90 5.10 0.21 -20.92
C SER A 90 4.86 1.51 -20.14
N ALA A 91 5.66 2.54 -20.39
CA ALA A 91 5.53 3.83 -19.74
C ALA A 91 4.16 4.50 -20.03
N GLU A 92 3.65 4.36 -21.25
CA GLU A 92 2.31 4.83 -21.65
C GLU A 92 1.23 4.16 -20.82
N SER A 93 1.32 2.84 -20.64
CA SER A 93 0.36 2.11 -19.81
C SER A 93 0.45 2.48 -18.32
N GLY A 94 1.63 2.95 -17.91
CA GLY A 94 1.91 3.44 -16.57
C GLY A 94 1.30 4.81 -16.33
N TRP A 95 1.59 5.76 -17.23
CA TRP A 95 0.97 7.08 -17.23
C TRP A 95 -0.55 6.97 -17.29
N TYR A 96 -1.09 6.15 -18.21
CA TYR A 96 -2.52 5.88 -18.33
C TYR A 96 -3.13 5.43 -17.00
N SER A 97 -2.46 4.56 -16.25
CA SER A 97 -2.95 4.14 -14.93
C SER A 97 -3.06 5.26 -13.92
N LEU A 98 -2.13 6.22 -13.95
CA LEU A 98 -2.13 7.37 -13.07
C LEU A 98 -3.25 8.35 -13.46
N VAL A 99 -3.34 8.73 -14.74
CA VAL A 99 -4.33 9.71 -15.21
C VAL A 99 -5.77 9.18 -15.24
N THR A 100 -5.97 7.86 -15.19
CA THR A 100 -7.31 7.26 -15.10
C THR A 100 -7.73 6.90 -13.67
N SER A 101 -6.94 7.31 -12.67
CA SER A 101 -7.27 7.18 -11.25
C SER A 101 -7.84 8.51 -10.74
N PRO A 102 -9.16 8.61 -10.46
CA PRO A 102 -9.75 9.83 -9.92
C PRO A 102 -9.05 10.34 -8.67
N LYS A 103 -8.73 9.45 -7.71
CA LYS A 103 -8.06 9.86 -6.47
C LYS A 103 -6.65 10.44 -6.71
N ILE A 104 -5.89 9.93 -7.68
CA ILE A 104 -4.56 10.47 -8.00
C ILE A 104 -4.70 11.85 -8.63
N ARG A 105 -5.67 12.04 -9.51
CA ARG A 105 -5.93 13.34 -10.13
C ARG A 105 -6.33 14.39 -9.09
N GLU A 106 -7.18 14.02 -8.13
CA GLU A 106 -7.57 14.88 -7.01
C GLU A 106 -6.37 15.25 -6.15
N MET A 107 -5.50 14.29 -5.80
CA MET A 107 -4.26 14.58 -5.07
C MET A 107 -3.31 15.48 -5.86
N ALA A 108 -3.18 15.28 -7.18
CA ALA A 108 -2.36 16.12 -8.03
C ALA A 108 -2.90 17.57 -8.06
N ALA A 109 -4.22 17.73 -8.21
CA ALA A 109 -4.88 19.03 -8.15
C ALA A 109 -4.74 19.71 -6.78
N ALA A 110 -4.66 18.93 -5.69
CA ALA A 110 -4.43 19.39 -4.33
C ALA A 110 -2.96 19.69 -4.01
N GLY A 111 -2.03 19.52 -4.97
CA GLY A 111 -0.60 19.76 -4.75
C GLY A 111 0.09 18.71 -3.88
N LEU A 112 -0.48 17.51 -3.76
CA LEU A 112 0.04 16.42 -2.95
C LEU A 112 0.93 15.44 -3.73
N VAL A 113 1.08 15.62 -5.05
CA VAL A 113 1.90 14.76 -5.91
C VAL A 113 3.16 15.50 -6.34
N GLU A 114 4.32 14.88 -6.10
CA GLU A 114 5.63 15.40 -6.49
C GLU A 114 6.41 14.40 -7.35
N CYS A 115 6.15 13.10 -7.21
CA CYS A 115 6.87 12.09 -7.96
C CYS A 115 6.04 10.88 -8.34
N ILE A 116 6.51 10.19 -9.37
CA ILE A 116 6.05 8.85 -9.73
C ILE A 116 7.02 7.83 -9.16
N CYS A 117 6.50 6.85 -8.44
CA CYS A 117 7.24 5.70 -7.96
C CYS A 117 7.05 4.51 -8.90
N VAL A 118 8.16 4.00 -9.45
CA VAL A 118 8.21 2.83 -10.33
C VAL A 118 8.84 1.68 -9.55
N ARG A 119 8.10 0.58 -9.37
CA ARG A 119 8.55 -0.63 -8.66
C ARG A 119 8.45 -1.85 -9.57
N ALA A 120 9.24 -2.89 -9.29
CA ALA A 120 9.03 -4.19 -9.92
C ALA A 120 7.63 -4.74 -9.56
N PHE A 121 6.86 -5.19 -10.55
CA PHE A 121 5.55 -5.77 -10.30
C PHE A 121 5.71 -7.16 -9.68
N ARG A 122 4.95 -7.42 -8.61
CA ARG A 122 4.87 -8.74 -7.99
C ARG A 122 3.42 -9.04 -7.64
N THR A 123 3.06 -10.31 -7.86
CA THR A 123 1.81 -10.84 -7.33
C THR A 123 2.07 -11.36 -5.93
N PHE A 124 1.31 -10.87 -4.97
CA PHE A 124 1.37 -11.33 -3.59
C PHE A 124 0.29 -12.38 -3.32
N ASP A 125 0.63 -13.33 -2.46
CA ASP A 125 -0.32 -14.31 -1.94
C ASP A 125 -1.18 -13.63 -0.87
N VAL A 126 -2.38 -13.17 -1.27
CA VAL A 126 -3.32 -12.33 -0.50
C VAL A 126 -3.37 -12.60 1.02
N PRO A 127 -3.48 -13.85 1.51
CA PRO A 127 -3.55 -14.11 2.96
C PRO A 127 -2.23 -13.91 3.72
N ARG A 128 -1.14 -13.53 3.05
CA ARG A 128 0.14 -13.17 3.69
C ARG A 128 0.40 -11.67 3.69
N GLU A 129 -0.57 -10.88 3.26
CA GLU A 129 -0.55 -9.43 3.41
C GLU A 129 -1.24 -9.05 4.73
N PHE A 130 -0.55 -8.23 5.51
CA PHE A 130 -0.99 -7.79 6.81
C PHE A 130 -0.78 -6.28 6.96
N ARG A 131 -1.54 -5.67 7.87
CA ARG A 131 -1.38 -4.29 8.32
C ARG A 131 -0.96 -4.29 9.77
N LEU A 132 0.18 -3.69 10.08
CA LEU A 132 0.65 -3.47 11.44
C LEU A 132 0.12 -2.15 11.96
N PHE A 133 -0.25 -2.13 13.23
CA PHE A 133 -0.73 -0.96 13.95
C PHE A 133 0.25 -0.67 15.08
N VAL A 134 0.97 0.44 14.97
CA VAL A 134 1.91 0.92 15.98
C VAL A 134 1.26 2.09 16.68
N LYS A 135 1.17 2.02 18.01
CA LYS A 135 0.58 3.04 18.86
C LYS A 135 1.51 3.33 20.03
N ASP A 136 1.74 4.60 20.33
CA ASP A 136 2.65 5.06 21.38
C ASP A 136 4.06 4.43 21.27
N GLY A 137 4.50 4.16 20.04
CA GLY A 137 5.80 3.57 19.75
C GLY A 137 5.89 2.07 20.01
N LYS A 138 4.75 1.38 20.16
CA LYS A 138 4.69 -0.08 20.37
C LYS A 138 3.84 -0.74 19.31
N LEU A 139 4.23 -1.94 18.88
CA LEU A 139 3.41 -2.78 18.02
C LEU A 139 2.16 -3.25 18.79
N ALA A 140 1.00 -2.66 18.48
CA ALA A 140 -0.24 -2.84 19.21
C ALA A 140 -1.12 -3.92 18.59
N ALA A 141 -1.15 -4.05 17.26
CA ALA A 141 -1.93 -5.07 16.58
C ALA A 141 -1.39 -5.38 15.18
N MET A 142 -1.84 -6.50 14.62
CA MET A 142 -1.66 -6.85 13.22
C MET A 142 -2.98 -7.37 12.68
N SER A 143 -3.47 -6.83 11.56
CA SER A 143 -4.67 -7.32 10.86
C SER A 143 -4.26 -8.03 9.59
N GLN A 144 -4.99 -9.08 9.19
CA GLN A 144 -4.99 -9.48 7.78
C GLN A 144 -5.42 -8.30 6.89
N ARG A 145 -4.78 -8.11 5.74
CA ARG A 145 -5.01 -6.94 4.88
C ARG A 145 -6.32 -6.99 4.09
N PHE A 146 -6.71 -8.18 3.65
CA PHE A 146 -7.90 -8.41 2.84
C PHE A 146 -8.98 -9.11 3.66
N LEU A 147 -10.12 -8.44 3.82
CA LEU A 147 -11.25 -8.93 4.64
C LEU A 147 -12.27 -9.75 3.83
N ILE A 148 -11.92 -10.14 2.60
CA ILE A 148 -12.85 -10.79 1.65
C ILE A 148 -13.38 -12.14 2.13
N ARG A 149 -12.64 -12.85 3.00
CA ARG A 149 -13.07 -14.12 3.60
C ARG A 149 -12.20 -14.50 4.79
N HIS A 150 -12.69 -15.50 5.52
CA HIS A 150 -11.88 -16.27 6.45
C HIS A 150 -10.86 -17.15 5.71
N PHE A 151 -9.57 -16.99 6.01
CA PHE A 151 -8.52 -17.84 5.47
C PHE A 151 -8.10 -18.90 6.49
N ARG A 152 -8.75 -20.07 6.46
CA ARG A 152 -8.51 -21.19 7.40
C ARG A 152 -7.03 -21.54 7.65
N ARG A 153 -6.18 -21.40 6.63
CA ARG A 153 -4.73 -21.66 6.75
C ARG A 153 -3.98 -20.69 7.68
N LEU A 154 -4.60 -19.56 8.06
CA LEU A 154 -4.03 -18.59 8.98
C LEU A 154 -4.32 -18.91 10.45
N GLU A 155 -5.40 -19.63 10.75
CA GLU A 155 -5.82 -19.94 12.14
C GLU A 155 -4.68 -20.54 12.98
N LYS A 156 -3.90 -21.45 12.37
CA LYS A 156 -2.78 -22.14 13.04
C LYS A 156 -1.44 -21.40 12.93
N LYS A 157 -1.43 -20.20 12.36
CA LYS A 157 -0.22 -19.43 12.04
C LYS A 157 -0.24 -18.00 12.57
N THR A 158 -1.31 -17.57 13.22
CA THR A 158 -1.44 -16.22 13.79
C THR A 158 -0.26 -15.89 14.71
N ASP A 159 0.08 -16.78 15.64
CA ASP A 159 1.21 -16.61 16.56
C ASP A 159 2.57 -16.59 15.84
N GLU A 160 2.72 -17.40 14.78
CA GLU A 160 3.93 -17.42 13.98
C GLU A 160 4.12 -16.10 13.25
N TYR A 161 3.07 -15.60 12.56
CA TYR A 161 3.11 -14.33 11.86
C TYR A 161 3.29 -13.16 12.82
N TRP A 162 2.66 -13.20 14.00
CA TRP A 162 2.84 -12.18 15.02
C TRP A 162 4.30 -12.07 15.45
N LYS A 163 4.95 -13.19 15.77
CA LYS A 163 6.38 -13.22 16.12
C LYS A 163 7.29 -12.72 14.99
N ILE A 164 6.92 -12.97 13.73
CA ILE A 164 7.64 -12.42 12.57
C ILE A 164 7.49 -10.90 12.53
N ALA A 165 6.28 -10.38 12.75
CA ALA A 165 6.00 -8.95 12.80
C ALA A 165 6.72 -8.26 13.96
N GLU A 166 6.73 -8.84 15.16
CA GLU A 166 7.46 -8.31 16.32
C GLU A 166 8.97 -8.17 16.04
N LYS A 167 9.59 -9.22 15.49
CA LYS A 167 11.02 -9.18 15.13
C LYS A 167 11.33 -8.14 14.07
N PHE A 168 10.45 -8.01 13.09
CA PHE A 168 10.57 -6.97 12.07
C PHE A 168 10.43 -5.58 12.69
N PHE A 169 9.41 -5.35 13.52
CA PHE A 169 9.18 -4.09 14.21
C PHE A 169 10.38 -3.68 15.06
N GLN A 170 10.94 -4.58 15.87
CA GLN A 170 12.14 -4.34 16.66
C GLN A 170 13.34 -3.87 15.82
N SER A 171 13.42 -4.28 14.55
CA SER A 171 14.50 -3.85 13.65
C SER A 171 14.30 -2.47 13.03
N ILE A 172 13.08 -1.91 13.10
CA ILE A 172 12.73 -0.63 12.48
C ILE A 172 12.18 0.42 13.44
N GLU A 173 11.87 0.08 14.70
CA GLU A 173 11.14 0.94 15.63
C GLU A 173 11.79 2.31 15.84
N SER A 174 13.13 2.35 15.95
CA SER A 174 13.91 3.58 16.15
C SER A 174 14.03 4.44 14.89
N LEU A 175 13.65 3.90 13.74
CA LEU A 175 13.72 4.55 12.43
C LEU A 175 12.35 5.10 11.99
N LEU A 176 11.27 4.76 12.70
CA LEU A 176 9.92 5.22 12.36
C LEU A 176 9.81 6.74 12.54
N PRO A 177 9.16 7.44 11.61
CA PRO A 177 9.02 8.89 11.70
C PRO A 177 8.08 9.33 12.83
N GLU A 178 7.13 8.47 13.21
CA GLU A 178 6.10 8.74 14.21
C GLU A 178 5.87 7.52 15.11
N LYS A 179 5.33 7.78 16.30
CA LYS A 179 4.98 6.76 17.29
C LYS A 179 3.62 6.09 17.01
N ASP A 180 2.78 6.77 16.23
CA ASP A 180 1.44 6.34 15.86
C ASP A 180 1.40 6.17 14.36
N ILE A 181 1.52 4.93 13.89
CA ILE A 181 1.78 4.66 12.47
C ILE A 181 1.22 3.31 12.05
N VAL A 182 0.90 3.20 10.76
CA VAL A 182 0.36 2.00 10.14
C VAL A 182 1.34 1.51 9.07
N ILE A 183 1.65 0.22 9.08
CA ILE A 183 2.62 -0.38 8.15
C ILE A 183 1.97 -1.54 7.42
N ASP A 184 1.81 -1.42 6.10
CA ASP A 184 1.38 -2.53 5.26
C ASP A 184 2.58 -3.41 4.92
N ILE A 185 2.47 -4.70 5.19
CA ILE A 185 3.54 -5.68 4.99
C ILE A 185 3.07 -6.92 4.25
N TYR A 186 4.01 -7.58 3.58
CA TYR A 186 3.85 -8.93 3.06
C TYR A 186 4.86 -9.87 3.71
N VAL A 187 4.40 -11.01 4.21
CA VAL A 187 5.28 -12.06 4.76
C VAL A 187 5.51 -13.15 3.72
N THR A 188 6.75 -13.27 3.24
CA THR A 188 7.13 -14.27 2.23
C THR A 188 7.03 -15.71 2.77
N SER A 189 7.03 -16.70 1.87
CA SER A 189 7.10 -18.12 2.24
C SER A 189 8.35 -18.49 3.04
N ARG A 190 9.42 -17.70 2.90
CA ARG A 190 10.68 -17.83 3.66
C ARG A 190 10.70 -16.98 4.94
N LYS A 191 9.54 -16.50 5.39
CA LYS A 191 9.37 -15.72 6.64
C LYS A 191 10.13 -14.39 6.67
N LYS A 192 10.51 -13.87 5.51
CA LYS A 192 11.00 -12.48 5.36
C LYS A 192 9.83 -11.52 5.20
N VAL A 193 9.94 -10.33 5.78
CA VAL A 193 8.97 -9.24 5.62
C VAL A 193 9.36 -8.34 4.45
N ILE A 194 8.38 -7.97 3.65
CA ILE A 194 8.47 -6.91 2.66
C ILE A 194 7.53 -5.79 3.12
N MET A 195 8.06 -4.60 3.34
CA MET A 195 7.27 -3.40 3.61
C MET A 195 6.68 -2.89 2.30
N ILE A 196 5.35 -2.83 2.25
CA ILE A 196 4.57 -2.44 1.07
C ILE A 196 4.29 -0.95 1.10
N ASP A 197 3.85 -0.46 2.25
CA ASP A 197 3.44 0.93 2.42
C ASP A 197 3.50 1.39 3.89
N LEU A 198 3.59 2.71 4.08
CA LEU A 198 3.67 3.36 5.38
C LEU A 198 2.62 4.48 5.43
N ASN A 199 1.70 4.41 6.38
CA ASN A 199 0.50 5.23 6.43
C ASN A 199 0.33 5.90 7.81
N PRO A 200 -0.28 7.09 7.88
CA PRO A 200 -0.61 7.71 9.16
C PRO A 200 -1.65 6.89 9.93
N TRP A 201 -1.63 7.03 11.26
CA TRP A 201 -2.68 6.52 12.14
C TRP A 201 -3.99 7.31 11.94
N GLY A 202 -5.13 6.63 11.82
CA GLY A 202 -6.42 7.28 11.62
C GLY A 202 -6.81 7.46 10.15
N GLU A 203 -7.90 8.18 9.92
CA GLU A 203 -8.39 8.49 8.57
C GLU A 203 -7.33 9.24 7.73
N PRO A 204 -7.18 8.92 6.43
CA PRO A 204 -8.03 8.06 5.60
C PRO A 204 -7.65 6.57 5.62
N THR A 205 -6.77 6.14 6.53
CA THR A 205 -6.34 4.74 6.63
C THR A 205 -7.47 3.88 7.19
N ASP A 206 -7.75 2.75 6.55
CA ASP A 206 -8.76 1.78 7.03
C ASP A 206 -8.24 0.99 8.27
N PRO A 207 -9.00 0.91 9.39
CA PRO A 207 -8.61 0.16 10.58
C PRO A 207 -8.71 -1.38 10.44
N LEU A 208 -9.32 -1.90 9.37
CA LEU A 208 -9.48 -3.32 9.08
C LEU A 208 -10.02 -4.12 10.28
N MET A 209 -9.37 -5.23 10.69
CA MET A 209 -9.80 -6.04 11.83
C MET A 209 -9.65 -5.35 13.20
N MET A 210 -8.97 -4.19 13.27
CA MET A 210 -9.01 -3.36 14.48
C MET A 210 -10.42 -2.78 14.68
N ALA A 211 -11.21 -2.65 13.61
CA ALA A 211 -12.58 -2.15 13.52
C ALA A 211 -12.79 -0.69 13.90
N SER A 212 -11.98 -0.14 14.82
CA SER A 212 -12.05 1.26 15.25
C SER A 212 -10.68 1.77 15.70
N TRP A 213 -10.38 3.02 15.35
CA TRP A 213 -9.20 3.76 15.82
C TRP A 213 -9.20 4.05 17.32
N ASN A 214 -10.35 3.90 17.99
CA ASN A 214 -10.54 4.12 19.43
C ASN A 214 -10.56 2.81 20.25
N ARG A 215 -10.14 1.69 19.66
CA ARG A 215 -10.07 0.41 20.37
C ARG A 215 -9.07 0.48 21.53
N ASP A 216 -9.34 -0.22 22.63
CA ASP A 216 -8.37 -0.34 23.72
C ASP A 216 -7.14 -1.14 23.27
N LEU A 217 -5.96 -0.55 23.47
CA LEU A 217 -4.65 -1.07 23.10
C LEU A 217 -3.69 -1.11 24.30
N SER A 218 -4.25 -1.18 25.53
CA SER A 218 -3.50 -1.37 26.78
C SER A 218 -2.61 -2.62 26.77
N SER A 219 -2.96 -3.63 25.97
CA SER A 219 -2.14 -4.79 25.65
C SER A 219 -2.17 -5.12 24.15
N PRO A 220 -1.12 -5.74 23.58
CA PRO A 220 -1.12 -6.09 22.17
C PRO A 220 -2.24 -7.06 21.81
N LEU A 221 -3.00 -6.75 20.76
CA LEU A 221 -4.11 -7.58 20.26
C LEU A 221 -3.65 -8.79 19.45
N GLY A 222 -2.36 -8.86 19.12
CA GLY A 222 -1.78 -9.93 18.30
C GLY A 222 -2.21 -9.86 16.83
N CYS A 223 -2.27 -11.04 16.19
CA CYS A 223 -2.66 -11.21 14.79
C CYS A 223 -4.17 -11.47 14.67
N LEU A 224 -4.89 -10.48 14.18
CA LEU A 224 -6.32 -10.48 13.94
C LEU A 224 -6.64 -10.96 12.51
N ILE A 225 -7.47 -12.00 12.40
CA ILE A 225 -7.95 -12.55 11.13
C ILE A 225 -9.47 -12.55 11.10
N VAL A 226 -10.08 -12.51 9.91
CA VAL A 226 -11.54 -12.62 9.78
C VAL A 226 -11.99 -13.95 10.43
N PRO A 227 -12.99 -13.93 11.32
CA PRO A 227 -13.47 -15.13 12.00
C PRO A 227 -14.11 -16.11 11.00
N PRO A 228 -14.16 -17.41 11.33
CA PRO A 228 -14.87 -18.38 10.51
C PRO A 228 -16.35 -17.97 10.37
N PRO A 229 -16.98 -18.19 9.21
CA PRO A 229 -18.39 -17.89 9.03
C PRO A 229 -19.23 -18.68 10.04
N HIS A 230 -20.21 -18.02 10.67
CA HIS A 230 -21.17 -18.69 11.53
C HIS A 230 -22.18 -19.45 10.66
N THR A 231 -22.27 -20.76 10.84
CA THR A 231 -23.37 -21.55 10.26
C THR A 231 -24.62 -21.28 11.10
N ILE A 232 -25.61 -20.58 10.54
CA ILE A 232 -26.95 -20.51 11.15
C ILE A 232 -27.67 -21.81 10.78
N THR A 233 -27.80 -22.72 11.74
CA THR A 233 -28.67 -23.90 11.60
C THR A 233 -30.04 -23.59 12.18
N GLY A 234 -31.05 -23.52 11.31
CA GLY A 234 -32.46 -23.32 11.67
C GLY A 234 -33.33 -23.35 10.42
N ASN A 235 -34.62 -23.69 10.55
CA ASN A 235 -35.56 -23.65 9.43
C ASN A 235 -35.73 -22.18 8.97
N VAL A 236 -35.04 -21.81 7.90
CA VAL A 236 -35.26 -20.54 7.23
C VAL A 236 -36.57 -20.66 6.45
N ASN A 237 -37.68 -20.30 7.08
CA ASN A 237 -38.93 -20.09 6.36
C ASN A 237 -38.77 -18.81 5.52
N VAL A 238 -38.42 -18.98 4.25
CA VAL A 238 -38.51 -17.91 3.26
C VAL A 238 -39.96 -17.88 2.77
N SER A 239 -40.75 -16.93 3.28
CA SER A 239 -42.05 -16.60 2.68
C SER A 239 -41.80 -15.88 1.36
N PHE A 240 -42.34 -16.42 0.26
CA PHE A 240 -42.44 -15.74 -1.02
C PHE A 240 -43.66 -14.82 -1.06
#